data_AF-A0A972WQ09-F1
#
_entry.id   AF-A0A972WQ09-F1
#
_cell.length_a   1.000
_cell.length_b   1.000
_cell.length_c   1.000
_cell.angle_alpha   90.00
_cell.angle_beta   90.00
_cell.angle_gamma   90.00
#
_symmetry.space_group_name_H-M   'P 1'
#
loop_
_entity.id
_entity.type
_entity.pdbx_description
1 polymer ?
#
loop_
_entity_poly.entity_id
_entity_poly.type
_entity_poly.pdbx_seq_one_letter_code
_entity_poly.pdbx_strand_id
1 'polypeptide(L)'
;MLSDPSFWVAVAFVLFLALVGKKVWLAATASLDARAEEIKAKLDEAKQLREEAQAAKANFQRLQRDALEAAEEILAHAKEEAQRMRAEGEKKLEAALARREQLAVEKIQAAEANALQEVRGQMVDLAVAATRKLLENNLDAAARKRLVGEAIDEIPARLQ
;
A
#
# COMPACT_ATOMS: atom_id res chain seq x y z
N MET A 1 -6.74 -58.74 96.74
CA MET A 1 -7.02 -58.22 95.38
C MET A 1 -6.66 -56.75 95.19
N LEU A 2 -6.64 -55.90 96.22
CA LEU A 2 -6.22 -54.48 96.11
C LEU A 2 -4.71 -54.24 96.36
N SER A 3 -3.96 -55.28 96.72
CA SER A 3 -2.51 -55.23 97.00
C SER A 3 -1.65 -55.88 95.91
N ASP A 4 -2.25 -56.24 94.78
CA ASP A 4 -1.56 -56.86 93.65
C ASP A 4 -0.91 -55.76 92.79
N PRO A 5 0.43 -55.73 92.62
CA PRO A 5 1.12 -54.74 91.80
C PRO A 5 0.55 -54.63 90.37
N SER A 6 0.04 -55.72 89.82
CA SER A 6 -0.58 -55.74 88.49
C SER A 6 -1.86 -54.90 88.41
N PHE A 7 -2.63 -54.76 89.50
CA PHE A 7 -3.84 -53.93 89.53
C PHE A 7 -3.48 -52.44 89.44
N TRP A 8 -2.48 -51.98 90.20
CA TRP A 8 -2.02 -50.59 90.14
C TRP A 8 -1.34 -50.25 88.80
N VAL A 9 -0.65 -51.20 88.17
CA VAL A 9 -0.12 -51.03 86.80
C VAL A 9 -1.26 -50.87 85.79
N ALA A 10 -2.32 -51.68 85.89
CA ALA A 10 -3.49 -51.55 85.00
C ALA A 10 -4.21 -50.20 85.20
N VAL A 11 -4.37 -49.73 86.44
CA VAL A 11 -4.97 -48.42 86.74
C VAL A 11 -4.10 -47.28 86.18
N ALA A 12 -2.78 -47.33 86.38
CA ALA A 12 -1.86 -46.33 85.82
C ALA A 12 -1.86 -46.34 84.28
N PHE A 13 -1.96 -47.50 83.64
CA PHE A 13 -2.05 -47.65 82.19
C PHE A 13 -3.35 -47.03 81.64
N VAL A 14 -4.49 -47.30 82.27
CA VAL A 14 -5.78 -46.70 81.88
C VAL A 14 -5.78 -45.19 82.10
N LEU A 15 -5.21 -44.72 83.23
CA LEU A 15 -5.10 -43.29 83.50
C LEU A 15 -4.19 -42.59 82.48
N PHE A 16 -3.07 -43.21 82.10
CA PHE A 16 -2.17 -42.71 81.06
C PHE A 16 -2.87 -42.65 79.69
N LEU A 17 -3.57 -43.71 79.30
CA LEU A 17 -4.35 -43.72 78.06
C LEU A 17 -5.47 -42.67 78.07
N ALA A 18 -6.12 -42.45 79.21
CA ALA A 18 -7.16 -41.43 79.34
C ALA A 18 -6.57 -40.01 79.19
N LEU A 19 -5.38 -39.75 79.75
CA LEU A 19 -4.72 -38.44 79.66
C LEU A 19 -4.12 -38.17 78.28
N VAL A 20 -3.50 -39.18 77.64
CA VAL A 20 -2.75 -39.02 76.38
C VAL A 20 -3.60 -39.32 75.15
N GLY A 21 -4.53 -40.26 75.23
CA GLY A 21 -5.30 -40.77 74.10
C GLY A 21 -6.09 -39.69 73.37
N LYS A 22 -6.73 -38.76 74.10
CA LYS A 22 -7.46 -37.64 73.48
C LYS A 22 -6.53 -36.72 72.68
N LYS A 23 -5.34 -36.42 73.19
CA LYS A 23 -4.37 -35.53 72.52
C LYS A 23 -3.76 -36.20 71.28
N VAL A 24 -3.43 -37.48 71.37
CA VAL A 24 -2.91 -38.27 70.23
C VAL A 24 -3.97 -38.42 69.15
N TRP A 25 -5.22 -38.73 69.52
CA TRP A 25 -6.32 -38.84 68.55
C TRP A 25 -6.57 -37.50 67.84
N LEU A 26 -6.62 -36.40 68.58
CA LEU A 26 -6.85 -35.07 68.02
C LEU A 26 -5.71 -34.66 67.06
N ALA A 27 -4.45 -34.93 67.43
CA ALA A 27 -3.30 -34.64 66.57
C ALA A 27 -3.28 -35.49 65.30
N ALA A 28 -3.60 -36.78 65.41
CA ALA A 28 -3.66 -37.70 64.26
C ALA A 28 -4.76 -37.29 63.28
N THR A 29 -5.99 -37.05 63.76
CA THR A 29 -7.12 -36.60 62.92
C THR A 29 -6.83 -35.25 62.28
N ALA A 30 -6.34 -34.26 63.03
CA ALA A 30 -5.97 -32.95 62.49
C ALA A 30 -4.92 -33.05 61.36
N SER A 31 -3.92 -33.93 61.49
CA SER A 31 -2.91 -34.12 60.43
C SER A 31 -3.46 -34.78 59.17
N LEU A 32 -4.43 -35.69 59.31
CA LEU A 32 -5.10 -36.33 58.17
C LEU A 32 -6.04 -35.34 57.47
N ASP A 33 -6.79 -34.55 58.23
CA ASP A 33 -7.67 -33.50 57.70
C ASP A 33 -6.86 -32.43 56.96
N ALA A 34 -5.73 -31.99 57.53
CA ALA A 34 -4.83 -31.04 56.86
C ALA A 34 -4.31 -31.57 55.51
N ARG A 35 -3.95 -32.86 55.45
CA ARG A 35 -3.53 -33.49 54.18
C ARG A 35 -4.69 -33.62 53.19
N ALA A 36 -5.89 -33.94 53.67
CA ALA A 36 -7.07 -34.04 52.82
C ALA A 36 -7.42 -32.68 52.19
N GLU A 37 -7.39 -31.61 52.98
CA GLU A 37 -7.58 -30.24 52.50
C GLU A 37 -6.48 -29.82 51.51
N GLU A 38 -5.21 -30.12 51.78
CA GLU A 38 -4.12 -29.83 50.85
C GLU A 38 -4.29 -30.55 49.50
N ILE A 39 -4.66 -31.83 49.52
CA ILE A 39 -4.91 -32.62 48.30
C ILE A 39 -6.10 -32.04 47.54
N LYS A 40 -7.18 -31.69 48.25
CA LYS A 40 -8.37 -31.09 47.65
C LYS A 40 -8.04 -29.76 46.99
N ALA A 41 -7.32 -28.87 47.68
CA ALA A 41 -6.87 -27.59 47.14
C ALA A 41 -6.03 -27.77 45.87
N LYS A 42 -5.04 -28.70 45.88
CA LYS A 42 -4.23 -29.01 44.70
C LYS A 42 -5.04 -29.57 43.53
N LEU A 43 -6.04 -30.41 43.81
CA LEU A 43 -6.93 -30.96 42.78
C LEU A 43 -7.82 -29.88 42.17
N ASP A 44 -8.33 -28.95 42.99
CA ASP A 44 -9.17 -27.86 42.51
C ASP A 44 -8.34 -26.83 41.71
N GLU A 45 -7.12 -26.51 42.15
CA GLU A 45 -6.16 -25.71 41.38
C GLU A 45 -5.81 -26.37 40.04
N ALA A 46 -5.52 -27.68 40.03
CA ALA A 46 -5.22 -28.41 38.81
C ALA A 46 -6.41 -28.44 37.83
N LYS A 47 -7.65 -28.51 38.34
CA LYS A 47 -8.86 -28.40 37.52
C LYS A 47 -9.00 -27.01 36.93
N GLN A 48 -8.85 -25.95 37.73
CA GLN A 48 -8.90 -24.57 37.24
C GLN A 48 -7.84 -24.32 36.16
N LEU A 49 -6.60 -24.73 36.41
CA LEU A 49 -5.51 -24.57 35.44
C LEU A 49 -5.81 -25.33 34.13
N ARG A 50 -6.44 -26.51 34.21
CA ARG A 50 -6.86 -27.25 33.03
C ARG A 50 -7.96 -26.53 32.25
N GLU A 51 -8.95 -25.99 32.95
CA GLU A 51 -10.04 -25.21 32.34
C GLU A 51 -9.51 -23.95 31.67
N GLU A 52 -8.62 -23.21 32.33
CA GLU A 52 -7.96 -22.03 31.79
C GLU A 52 -7.12 -22.38 30.55
N ALA A 53 -6.34 -23.47 30.60
CA ALA A 53 -5.56 -23.92 29.45
C ALA A 53 -6.45 -24.33 28.26
N GLN A 54 -7.60 -24.97 28.52
CA GLN A 54 -8.57 -25.32 27.49
C GLN A 54 -9.23 -24.07 26.89
N ALA A 55 -9.62 -23.11 27.73
CA ALA A 55 -10.18 -21.84 27.29
C ALA A 55 -9.16 -21.02 26.47
N ALA A 56 -7.91 -20.95 26.91
CA ALA A 56 -6.82 -20.29 26.19
C ALA A 56 -6.59 -20.95 24.83
N LYS A 57 -6.51 -22.28 24.77
CA LYS A 57 -6.37 -23.03 23.51
C LYS A 57 -7.52 -22.74 22.54
N ALA A 58 -8.76 -22.75 23.04
CA ALA A 58 -9.93 -22.46 22.21
C ALA A 58 -9.91 -21.02 21.68
N ASN A 59 -9.50 -20.04 22.49
CA ASN A 59 -9.32 -18.66 22.06
C ASN A 59 -8.22 -18.53 21.00
N PHE A 60 -7.07 -19.19 21.17
CA PHE A 60 -5.99 -19.18 20.18
C PHE A 60 -6.44 -19.81 18.86
N GLN A 61 -7.17 -20.92 18.89
CA GLN A 61 -7.69 -21.55 17.67
C GLN A 61 -8.69 -20.65 16.94
N ARG A 62 -9.55 -19.93 17.68
CA ARG A 62 -10.47 -18.95 17.11
C ARG A 62 -9.71 -17.79 16.47
N LEU A 63 -8.78 -17.19 17.22
CA LEU A 63 -7.96 -16.08 16.74
C LEU A 63 -7.14 -16.47 15.51
N GLN A 64 -6.61 -17.70 15.48
CA GLN A 64 -5.88 -18.22 14.32
C GLN A 64 -6.77 -18.29 13.09
N ARG A 65 -7.99 -18.82 13.23
CA ARG A 65 -8.95 -18.89 12.11
C ARG A 65 -9.34 -17.49 11.63
N ASP A 66 -9.69 -16.61 12.55
CA ASP A 66 -10.10 -15.23 12.23
C ASP A 66 -8.94 -14.47 11.54
N ALA A 67 -7.69 -14.70 11.97
CA ALA A 67 -6.51 -14.13 11.32
C ALA A 67 -6.26 -14.69 9.92
N LEU A 68 -6.53 -15.97 9.68
CA LEU A 68 -6.44 -16.57 8.35
C LEU A 68 -7.52 -16.01 7.41
N GLU A 69 -8.76 -15.90 7.88
CA GLU A 69 -9.87 -15.29 7.12
C GLU A 69 -9.55 -13.83 6.77
N ALA A 70 -9.06 -13.04 7.74
CA ALA A 70 -8.65 -11.66 7.49
C ALA A 70 -7.48 -11.57 6.50
N ALA A 71 -6.51 -12.49 6.55
CA ALA A 71 -5.41 -12.52 5.59
C ALA A 71 -5.90 -12.85 4.17
N GLU A 72 -6.84 -13.80 4.03
CA GLU A 72 -7.46 -14.12 2.75
C GLU A 72 -8.25 -12.93 2.19
N GLU A 73 -9.00 -12.22 3.03
CA GLU A 73 -9.73 -11.01 2.66
C GLU A 73 -8.79 -9.89 2.21
N ILE A 74 -7.69 -9.64 2.94
CA ILE A 74 -6.66 -8.68 2.55
C ILE A 74 -6.06 -9.03 1.19
N LEU A 75 -5.75 -10.32 0.96
CA LEU A 75 -5.20 -10.77 -0.32
C LEU A 75 -6.20 -10.65 -1.47
N ALA A 76 -7.49 -10.93 -1.22
CA ALA A 76 -8.55 -10.75 -2.20
C ALA A 76 -8.69 -9.27 -2.59
N HIS A 77 -8.81 -8.38 -1.60
CA HIS A 77 -8.87 -6.94 -1.83
C HIS A 77 -7.63 -6.40 -2.55
N ALA A 78 -6.42 -6.83 -2.16
CA ALA A 78 -5.20 -6.41 -2.82
C ALA A 78 -5.15 -6.83 -4.30
N LYS A 79 -5.67 -8.03 -4.64
CA LYS A 79 -5.77 -8.50 -6.02
C LYS A 79 -6.79 -7.70 -6.82
N GLU A 80 -7.96 -7.45 -6.26
CA GLU A 80 -9.00 -6.64 -6.89
C GLU A 80 -8.50 -5.20 -7.15
N GLU A 81 -7.86 -4.60 -6.16
CA GLU A 81 -7.27 -3.27 -6.27
C GLU A 81 -6.18 -3.23 -7.33
N ALA A 82 -5.30 -4.23 -7.37
CA ALA A 82 -4.27 -4.35 -8.40
C ALA A 82 -4.87 -4.48 -9.80
N GLN A 83 -5.95 -5.23 -9.97
CA GLN A 83 -6.66 -5.34 -11.24
C GLN A 83 -7.31 -4.01 -11.64
N ARG A 84 -7.95 -3.31 -10.70
CA ARG A 84 -8.54 -1.99 -10.94
C ARG A 84 -7.48 -0.97 -11.35
N MET A 85 -6.36 -0.89 -10.62
CA MET A 85 -5.25 0.00 -10.95
C MET A 85 -4.65 -0.31 -12.31
N ARG A 86 -4.52 -1.60 -12.69
CA ARG A 86 -4.05 -1.99 -14.02
C ARG A 86 -5.01 -1.52 -15.11
N ALA A 87 -6.30 -1.80 -14.97
CA ALA A 87 -7.31 -1.39 -15.94
C ALA A 87 -7.40 0.14 -16.09
N GLU A 88 -7.34 0.88 -14.98
CA GLU A 88 -7.27 2.34 -15.02
C GLU A 88 -5.97 2.86 -15.64
N GLY A 89 -4.84 2.22 -15.33
CA GLY A 89 -3.54 2.52 -15.89
C GLY A 89 -3.50 2.34 -17.41
N GLU A 90 -4.04 1.23 -17.91
CA GLU A 90 -4.18 0.93 -19.33
C GLU A 90 -5.03 2.00 -20.04
N LYS A 91 -6.22 2.33 -19.50
CA LYS A 91 -7.06 3.39 -20.05
C LYS A 91 -6.36 4.76 -20.09
N LYS A 92 -5.65 5.12 -19.02
CA LYS A 92 -4.89 6.38 -18.95
C LYS A 92 -3.74 6.39 -19.96
N LEU A 93 -3.05 5.27 -20.12
CA LEU A 93 -1.96 5.11 -21.07
C LEU A 93 -2.47 5.23 -22.51
N GLU A 94 -3.55 4.53 -22.86
CA GLU A 94 -4.19 4.60 -24.17
C GLU A 94 -4.61 6.04 -24.50
N ALA A 95 -5.29 6.72 -23.57
CA ALA A 95 -5.67 8.12 -23.75
C ALA A 95 -4.45 9.05 -23.88
N ALA A 96 -3.35 8.78 -23.18
CA ALA A 96 -2.12 9.56 -23.31
C ALA A 96 -1.42 9.33 -24.64
N LEU A 97 -1.41 8.09 -25.14
CA LEU A 97 -0.87 7.74 -26.45
C LEU A 97 -1.67 8.40 -27.57
N ALA A 98 -3.00 8.30 -27.54
CA ALA A 98 -3.87 8.95 -28.53
C ALA A 98 -3.65 10.47 -28.57
N ARG A 99 -3.54 11.14 -27.41
CA ARG A 99 -3.20 12.57 -27.35
C ARG A 99 -1.82 12.87 -27.94
N ARG A 100 -0.82 12.03 -27.66
CA ARG A 100 0.54 12.21 -28.20
C ARG A 100 0.59 12.01 -29.71
N GLU A 101 -0.15 11.03 -30.23
CA GLU A 101 -0.29 10.79 -31.65
C GLU A 101 -0.92 12.00 -32.34
N GLN A 102 -2.03 12.51 -31.81
CA GLN A 102 -2.68 13.70 -32.35
C GLN A 102 -1.73 14.91 -32.36
N LEU A 103 -1.02 15.17 -31.26
CA LEU A 103 -0.03 16.26 -31.20
C LEU A 103 1.13 16.07 -32.19
N ALA A 104 1.54 14.83 -32.45
CA ALA A 104 2.58 14.54 -33.44
C ALA A 104 2.06 14.82 -34.86
N VAL A 105 0.83 14.42 -35.18
CA VAL A 105 0.18 14.72 -36.48
C VAL A 105 0.03 16.22 -36.67
N GLU A 106 -0.45 16.95 -35.66
CA GLU A 106 -0.59 18.41 -35.71
C GLU A 106 0.77 19.10 -35.94
N LYS A 107 1.83 18.62 -35.29
CA LYS A 107 3.20 19.12 -35.53
C LYS A 107 3.70 18.84 -36.94
N ILE A 108 3.43 17.66 -37.48
CA ILE A 108 3.80 17.30 -38.85
C ILE A 108 3.09 18.24 -39.83
N GLN A 109 1.78 18.43 -39.68
CA GLN A 109 1.00 19.33 -40.54
C GLN A 109 1.51 20.78 -40.47
N ALA A 110 1.83 21.27 -39.26
CA ALA A 110 2.42 22.59 -39.10
C ALA A 110 3.80 22.71 -39.77
N ALA A 111 4.64 21.68 -39.64
CA ALA A 111 5.95 21.64 -40.28
C ALA A 111 5.84 21.59 -41.82
N GLU A 112 4.91 20.81 -42.35
CA GLU A 112 4.61 20.75 -43.80
C GLU A 112 4.15 22.11 -44.33
N ALA A 113 3.22 22.78 -43.63
CA ALA A 113 2.74 24.10 -44.01
C ALA A 113 3.88 25.13 -44.04
N ASN A 114 4.74 25.11 -43.02
CA ASN A 114 5.91 26.00 -42.95
C ASN A 114 6.91 25.72 -44.08
N ALA A 115 7.24 24.44 -44.34
CA ALA A 115 8.13 24.06 -45.43
C ALA A 115 7.56 24.50 -46.80
N LEU A 116 6.25 24.38 -46.99
CA LEU A 116 5.60 24.78 -48.24
C LEU A 116 5.59 26.31 -48.43
N GLN A 117 5.45 27.07 -47.34
CA GLN A 117 5.64 28.53 -47.36
C GLN A 117 7.08 28.92 -47.68
N GLU A 118 8.06 28.24 -47.09
CA GLU A 118 9.48 28.50 -47.32
C GLU A 118 9.88 28.23 -48.78
N VAL A 119 9.43 27.11 -49.35
CA VAL A 119 9.63 26.79 -50.77
C VAL A 119 8.98 27.86 -51.67
N ARG A 120 7.77 28.31 -51.36
CA ARG A 120 7.11 29.39 -52.13
C ARG A 120 7.89 30.70 -52.04
N GLY A 121 8.42 31.04 -50.87
CA GLY A 121 9.29 32.21 -50.69
C GLY A 121 10.53 32.13 -51.59
N GLN A 122 11.24 31.00 -51.55
CA GLN A 122 12.40 30.77 -52.42
C GLN A 122 12.06 30.82 -53.91
N MET A 123 10.90 30.32 -54.32
CA MET A 123 10.44 30.43 -55.72
C MET A 123 10.17 31.88 -56.13
N VAL A 124 9.56 32.69 -55.26
CA VAL A 124 9.33 34.12 -55.53
C VAL A 124 10.66 34.85 -55.68
N ASP A 125 11.61 34.61 -54.78
CA ASP A 125 12.94 35.22 -54.85
C ASP A 125 13.68 34.83 -56.14
N LEU A 126 13.61 33.55 -56.53
CA LEU A 126 14.20 33.05 -57.77
C LEU A 126 13.52 33.67 -59.01
N ALA A 127 12.19 33.79 -59.01
CA ALA A 127 11.44 34.41 -60.11
C ALA A 127 11.82 35.89 -60.25
N VAL A 128 11.86 36.64 -59.14
CA VAL A 128 12.29 38.05 -59.14
C VAL A 128 13.72 38.20 -59.64
N ALA A 129 14.63 37.32 -59.21
CA ALA A 129 16.02 37.33 -59.67
C ALA A 129 16.12 37.01 -61.18
N ALA A 130 15.36 36.03 -61.67
CA ALA A 130 15.31 35.69 -63.09
C ALA A 130 14.72 36.81 -63.94
N THR A 131 13.63 37.45 -63.49
CA THR A 131 13.02 38.61 -64.15
C THR A 131 13.98 39.79 -64.19
N ARG A 132 14.69 40.08 -63.08
CA ARG A 132 15.73 41.12 -63.05
C ARG A 132 16.81 40.86 -64.10
N LYS A 133 17.34 39.64 -64.15
CA LYS A 133 18.37 39.24 -65.12
C LYS A 133 17.86 39.31 -66.57
N LEU A 134 16.60 38.95 -66.82
CA LEU A 134 15.98 39.08 -68.14
C LEU A 134 15.81 40.55 -68.56
N LEU A 135 15.39 41.42 -67.63
CA LEU A 135 15.30 42.87 -67.86
C LEU A 135 16.68 43.47 -68.15
N GLU A 136 17.69 43.14 -67.35
CA GLU A 136 19.06 43.61 -67.55
C GLU A 136 19.61 43.25 -68.95
N ASN A 137 19.32 42.02 -69.41
CA ASN A 137 19.76 41.53 -70.71
C ASN A 137 18.97 42.10 -71.90
N ASN A 138 17.70 42.50 -71.70
CA ASN A 138 16.82 42.98 -72.79
C ASN A 138 16.58 44.50 -72.77
N LEU A 139 17.08 45.25 -71.77
CA LEU A 139 16.96 46.71 -71.77
C LEU A 139 17.93 47.35 -72.77
N ASP A 140 17.37 47.88 -73.86
CA ASP A 140 18.09 48.77 -74.77
C ASP A 140 18.33 50.17 -74.13
N ALA A 141 19.20 50.97 -74.73
CA ALA A 141 19.54 52.30 -74.23
C ALA A 141 18.38 53.31 -74.30
N ALA A 142 17.42 53.12 -75.21
CA ALA A 142 16.27 54.01 -75.38
C ALA A 142 15.19 53.75 -74.30
N ALA A 143 14.92 52.48 -74.00
CA ALA A 143 14.04 52.05 -72.93
C ALA A 143 14.53 52.51 -71.55
N ARG A 144 15.85 52.43 -71.29
CA ARG A 144 16.47 53.02 -70.07
C ARG A 144 16.19 54.51 -69.97
N LYS A 145 16.41 55.26 -71.05
CA LYS A 145 16.25 56.72 -71.05
C LYS A 145 14.79 57.14 -70.86
N ARG A 146 13.84 56.39 -71.43
CA ARG A 146 12.39 56.59 -71.22
C ARG A 146 11.97 56.29 -69.78
N LEU A 147 12.42 55.18 -69.20
CA LEU A 147 12.11 54.81 -67.80
C LEU A 147 12.67 55.83 -66.79
N VAL A 148 13.85 56.38 -67.04
CA VAL A 148 14.42 57.47 -66.21
C VAL A 148 13.59 58.74 -66.34
N GLY A 149 13.12 59.07 -67.56
CA GLY A 149 12.23 60.21 -67.78
C GLY A 149 10.88 60.05 -67.06
N GLU A 150 10.22 58.90 -67.21
CA GLU A 150 8.96 58.60 -66.53
C GLU A 150 9.10 58.61 -65.00
N ALA A 151 10.21 58.09 -64.45
CA ALA A 151 10.45 58.14 -63.01
C ALA A 151 10.66 59.58 -62.48
N ILE A 152 11.28 60.46 -63.27
CA ILE A 152 11.43 61.89 -62.94
C ILE A 152 10.08 62.59 -62.95
N ASP A 153 9.19 62.24 -63.89
CA ASP A 153 7.84 62.79 -64.00
C ASP A 153 6.88 62.26 -62.91
N GLU A 154 7.12 61.06 -62.35
CA GLU A 154 6.32 60.48 -61.26
C GLU A 154 6.64 61.04 -59.86
N ILE A 155 7.85 61.57 -59.63
CA ILE A 155 8.26 62.16 -58.34
C ILE A 155 7.31 63.28 -57.87
N PRO A 156 6.88 64.24 -58.72
CA PRO A 156 5.91 65.26 -58.32
C PRO A 156 4.53 64.70 -57.95
N ALA A 157 4.13 63.54 -58.49
CA ALA A 157 2.79 62.95 -58.28
C ALA A 157 2.66 62.17 -56.96
N ARG A 158 3.76 61.80 -56.31
CA ARG A 158 3.76 61.13 -54.99
C ARG A 158 4.08 62.06 -53.80
N LEU A 159 4.27 63.35 -54.08
CA LEU A 159 4.54 64.41 -53.10
C LEU A 159 3.30 65.30 -52.81
N GLN A 160 2.11 64.89 -53.27
CA GLN A 160 0.81 65.40 -52.83
C GLN A 160 0.10 64.32 -52.00
#